data_AF-A0A2V0PP25-F1
#
_entry.id   AF-A0A2V0PP25-F1
#
_cell.length_a   1.000
_cell.length_b   1.000
_cell.length_c   1.000
_cell.angle_alpha   90.00
_cell.angle_beta   90.00
_cell.angle_gamma   90.00
#
_symmetry.space_group_name_H-M   'P 1'
#
loop_
_entity.id
_entity.type
_entity.pdbx_description
1 polymer ?
#
loop_
_entity_poly.entity_id
_entity_poly.type
_entity_poly.pdbx_seq_one_letter_code
_entity_poly.pdbx_strand_id
1 'polypeptide(L)'
;MLAAQQARCGALVRGNGRPLPAARRAAALGAPRRSPLAVRAAAEPATAAAAPPAALFAELDGAALAYKKAPPSLKLEYSADVKSAYESLQSAGALPKWGSGAEALPARRNVFPGELRQMGIKNPDKLAVPSIRNDAAFLASCIAVFSVLAVALGQLPGDWGFFGSYLSGAMILVVMGIGSTAPGLLQGIIDQFSQIFPDYRQRVLQHEAAHFLVGYLLGVPVTGYSVAMTREHTEFAEAKLQARIFQRDLSEDDVNSLAAVSVAGIAAEGMAHEEVMGQTADLMDLQRILLRQRPPLSNAQQQNISRWAVWAAATLLRRHKAEHEALQAALAGGASLAECVRAIEGAGDAAAAAKPAAA
;
A
#
# COMPACT_ATOMS: atom_id res chain seq x y z
N MET A 1 -15.83 -21.88 2.66
CA MET A 1 -16.46 -21.23 3.85
C MET A 1 -16.92 -19.81 3.50
N LEU A 2 -17.74 -19.65 2.45
CA LEU A 2 -17.99 -18.35 1.81
C LEU A 2 -19.49 -18.04 1.63
N ALA A 3 -20.37 -18.61 2.47
CA ALA A 3 -21.82 -18.53 2.28
C ALA A 3 -22.61 -18.04 3.52
N ALA A 4 -21.96 -17.67 4.63
CA ALA A 4 -22.65 -17.46 5.91
C ALA A 4 -22.83 -16.00 6.36
N GLN A 5 -22.43 -14.99 5.58
CA GLN A 5 -22.39 -13.60 6.05
C GLN A 5 -23.30 -12.62 5.28
N GLN A 6 -24.25 -13.14 4.49
CA GLN A 6 -25.19 -12.32 3.70
C GLN A 6 -26.59 -12.17 4.29
N ALA A 7 -26.88 -12.77 5.45
CA ALA A 7 -28.22 -12.76 6.03
C ALA A 7 -28.25 -12.05 7.39
N ARG A 8 -28.09 -10.72 7.42
CA ARG A 8 -28.46 -9.85 8.56
C ARG A 8 -28.26 -8.36 8.22
N CYS A 9 -29.04 -7.83 7.29
CA CYS A 9 -29.30 -6.38 7.22
C CYS A 9 -30.46 -6.11 6.25
N GLY A 10 -31.68 -6.22 6.77
CA GLY A 10 -32.87 -5.95 5.97
C GLY A 10 -34.13 -5.99 6.83
N ALA A 11 -34.42 -4.87 7.50
CA ALA A 11 -35.77 -4.37 7.78
C ALA A 11 -35.68 -3.26 8.83
N LEU A 12 -35.94 -2.01 8.42
CA LEU A 12 -36.57 -0.97 9.27
C LEU A 12 -36.85 0.28 8.42
N VAL A 13 -37.99 0.29 7.73
CA VAL A 13 -38.68 1.52 7.32
C VAL A 13 -40.18 1.30 7.47
N ARG A 14 -40.81 2.05 8.37
CA ARG A 14 -42.10 2.72 8.17
C ARG A 14 -42.38 3.69 9.32
N GLY A 15 -42.26 4.98 9.01
CA GLY A 15 -42.68 6.07 9.89
C GLY A 15 -44.20 6.25 9.86
N ASN A 16 -44.76 6.63 11.00
CA ASN A 16 -46.15 7.05 11.16
C ASN A 16 -46.20 8.32 12.02
N GLY A 17 -46.67 9.42 11.41
CA GLY A 17 -47.69 10.32 11.97
C GLY A 17 -47.42 11.20 13.20
N ARG A 18 -47.47 12.52 12.93
CA ARG A 18 -48.17 13.61 13.69
C ARG A 18 -47.35 14.52 14.66
N PRO A 19 -47.84 15.78 14.87
CA PRO A 19 -47.05 17.00 14.71
C PRO A 19 -46.56 17.65 16.03
N LEU A 20 -45.59 18.56 15.88
CA LEU A 20 -44.99 19.37 16.95
C LEU A 20 -45.92 20.51 17.42
N PRO A 21 -45.93 20.85 18.73
CA PRO A 21 -46.46 22.12 19.20
C PRO A 21 -45.36 23.20 19.29
N ALA A 22 -45.77 24.42 18.98
CA ALA A 22 -44.97 25.64 19.06
C ALA A 22 -44.74 26.07 20.52
N ALA A 23 -43.50 26.49 20.83
CA ALA A 23 -43.20 27.28 22.02
C ALA A 23 -42.30 28.48 21.65
N ARG A 24 -42.65 29.62 22.23
CA ARG A 24 -42.22 30.98 21.87
C ARG A 24 -41.10 31.45 22.83
N ARG A 25 -40.09 32.11 22.25
CA ARG A 25 -39.22 33.21 22.77
C ARG A 25 -38.37 33.01 24.05
N ALA A 26 -37.05 33.21 23.89
CA ALA A 26 -36.21 34.27 24.48
C ALA A 26 -34.74 33.98 24.09
N ALA A 27 -34.07 34.80 23.28
CA ALA A 27 -33.32 36.01 23.62
C ALA A 27 -31.78 35.76 23.61
N ALA A 28 -31.13 36.42 22.65
CA ALA A 28 -29.75 36.90 22.59
C ALA A 28 -28.60 36.09 23.23
N LEU A 29 -27.59 35.74 22.41
CA LEU A 29 -26.17 35.99 22.67
C LEU A 29 -25.29 35.51 21.50
N GLY A 30 -24.42 36.41 21.02
CA GLY A 30 -23.11 36.07 20.43
C GLY A 30 -23.07 35.65 18.95
N ALA A 31 -22.78 36.60 18.06
CA ALA A 31 -22.33 36.31 16.70
C ALA A 31 -20.99 35.55 16.72
N PRO A 32 -20.81 34.45 15.97
CA PRO A 32 -19.51 33.84 15.83
C PRO A 32 -18.62 34.70 14.92
N ARG A 33 -17.47 35.11 15.45
CA ARG A 33 -16.39 35.76 14.69
C ARG A 33 -16.03 34.87 13.50
N ARG A 34 -16.22 35.39 12.28
CA ARG A 34 -15.70 34.79 11.06
C ARG A 34 -14.18 34.91 11.08
N SER A 35 -13.48 33.83 11.37
CA SER A 35 -12.07 33.69 11.01
C SER A 35 -11.96 33.80 9.49
N PRO A 36 -11.00 34.56 8.94
CA PRO A 36 -10.81 34.60 7.50
C PRO A 36 -10.33 33.23 7.04
N LEU A 37 -11.20 32.53 6.31
CA LEU A 37 -10.81 31.41 5.46
C LEU A 37 -9.86 32.00 4.43
N ALA A 38 -8.56 31.82 4.61
CA ALA A 38 -7.57 32.17 3.60
C ALA A 38 -7.74 31.18 2.44
N VAL A 39 -8.64 31.52 1.52
CA VAL A 39 -8.68 30.90 0.19
C VAL A 39 -7.36 31.27 -0.46
N ARG A 40 -6.43 30.32 -0.47
CA ARG A 40 -5.18 30.45 -1.23
C ARG A 40 -5.60 30.56 -2.68
N ALA A 41 -5.36 31.71 -3.29
CA ALA A 41 -5.65 31.94 -4.69
C ALA A 41 -5.01 30.81 -5.51
N ALA A 42 -5.81 30.13 -6.32
CA ALA A 42 -5.29 29.26 -7.35
C ALA A 42 -4.35 30.10 -8.21
N ALA A 43 -3.06 29.78 -8.18
CA ALA A 43 -2.11 30.41 -9.06
C ALA A 43 -2.56 30.14 -10.50
N GLU A 44 -2.81 31.20 -11.26
CA GLU A 44 -3.00 31.09 -12.70
C GLU A 44 -1.79 30.36 -13.33
N PRO A 45 -1.98 29.59 -14.40
CA PRO A 45 -0.88 28.92 -15.07
C PRO A 45 -0.03 29.98 -15.78
N ALA A 46 0.94 30.52 -15.04
CA ALA A 46 2.02 31.29 -15.63
C ALA A 46 2.74 30.37 -16.61
N THR A 47 2.82 30.80 -17.87
CA THR A 47 3.65 30.19 -18.91
C THR A 47 5.10 30.39 -18.49
N ALA A 48 5.57 29.52 -17.60
CA ALA A 48 6.92 29.55 -17.07
C ALA A 48 7.88 29.00 -18.12
N ALA A 49 8.88 29.80 -18.47
CA ALA A 49 10.09 29.29 -19.12
C ALA A 49 10.58 28.06 -18.34
N ALA A 50 10.87 26.97 -19.04
CA ALA A 50 11.18 25.66 -18.46
C ALA A 50 12.19 25.78 -17.31
N ALA A 51 11.72 25.57 -16.09
CA ALA A 51 12.58 25.55 -14.91
C ALA A 51 13.63 24.43 -15.07
N PRO A 52 14.87 24.62 -14.61
CA PRO A 52 15.90 23.61 -14.72
C PRO A 52 15.44 22.30 -14.05
N PRO A 53 15.77 21.11 -14.59
CA PRO A 53 15.25 19.82 -14.10
C PRO A 53 15.45 19.61 -12.60
N ALA A 54 16.57 20.08 -12.05
CA ALA A 54 16.89 19.99 -10.63
C ALA A 54 15.90 20.76 -9.73
N ALA A 55 15.38 21.91 -10.18
CA ALA A 55 14.40 22.68 -9.43
C ALA A 55 13.03 21.98 -9.39
N LEU A 56 12.64 21.35 -10.51
CA LEU A 56 11.39 20.58 -10.61
C LEU A 56 11.42 19.31 -9.74
N PHE A 57 12.58 18.65 -9.65
CA PHE A 57 12.76 17.53 -8.71
C PHE A 57 12.68 17.97 -7.24
N ALA A 58 13.21 19.15 -6.89
CA ALA A 58 13.07 19.69 -5.54
C ALA A 58 11.63 20.08 -5.21
N GLU A 59 10.85 20.54 -6.20
CA GLU A 59 9.43 20.80 -6.07
C GLU A 59 8.63 19.51 -5.81
N LEU A 60 8.98 18.42 -6.51
CA LEU A 60 8.39 17.10 -6.24
C LEU A 60 8.62 16.64 -4.81
N ASP A 61 9.85 16.77 -4.29
CA ASP A 61 10.16 16.43 -2.89
C ASP A 61 9.41 17.34 -1.91
N GLY A 62 9.30 18.63 -2.22
CA GLY A 62 8.52 19.59 -1.43
C GLY A 62 7.04 19.21 -1.35
N ALA A 63 6.43 18.84 -2.50
CA ALA A 63 5.04 18.40 -2.58
C ALA A 63 4.82 17.08 -1.83
N ALA A 64 5.73 16.12 -1.98
CA ALA A 64 5.67 14.84 -1.27
C ALA A 64 5.79 15.01 0.25
N LEU A 65 6.68 15.90 0.71
CA LEU A 65 6.82 16.22 2.13
C LEU A 65 5.60 16.93 2.69
N ALA A 66 4.98 17.82 1.89
CA ALA A 66 3.74 18.50 2.26
C ALA A 66 2.58 17.51 2.40
N TYR A 67 2.45 16.58 1.45
CA TYR A 67 1.48 15.48 1.52
C TYR A 67 1.67 14.62 2.78
N LYS A 68 2.93 14.24 3.10
CA LYS A 68 3.24 13.44 4.29
C LYS A 68 2.85 14.13 5.61
N LYS A 69 2.91 15.47 5.66
CA LYS A 69 2.53 16.27 6.84
C LYS A 69 1.05 16.63 6.87
N ALA A 70 0.31 16.40 5.80
CA ALA A 70 -1.08 16.81 5.69
C ALA A 70 -2.00 15.96 6.61
N PRO A 71 -3.02 16.58 7.25
CA PRO A 71 -4.04 15.83 7.95
C PRO A 71 -4.89 15.00 6.97
N PRO A 72 -5.49 13.86 7.40
CA PRO A 72 -6.20 12.94 6.51
C PRO A 72 -7.30 13.59 5.65
N SER A 73 -7.96 14.63 6.15
CA SER A 73 -9.02 15.33 5.43
C SER A 73 -8.53 16.16 4.23
N LEU A 74 -7.25 16.55 4.22
CA LEU A 74 -6.66 17.39 3.17
C LEU A 74 -5.76 16.61 2.23
N LYS A 75 -5.50 15.32 2.50
CA LYS A 75 -4.62 14.48 1.68
C LYS A 75 -4.97 14.52 0.19
N LEU A 76 -6.25 14.63 -0.16
CA LEU A 76 -6.70 14.72 -1.55
C LEU A 76 -6.18 15.96 -2.28
N GLU A 77 -6.13 17.12 -1.61
CA GLU A 77 -5.65 18.37 -2.20
C GLU A 77 -4.12 18.31 -2.41
N TYR A 78 -3.38 17.95 -1.37
CA TYR A 78 -1.91 17.84 -1.45
C TYR A 78 -1.44 16.76 -2.43
N SER A 79 -2.25 15.76 -2.69
CA SER A 79 -1.91 14.72 -3.66
C SER A 79 -2.16 15.16 -5.11
N ALA A 80 -3.05 16.14 -5.34
CA ALA A 80 -3.15 16.81 -6.63
C ALA A 80 -1.89 17.65 -6.93
N ASP A 81 -1.31 18.28 -5.90
CA ASP A 81 -0.05 19.03 -6.04
C ASP A 81 1.11 18.11 -6.45
N VAL A 82 1.22 16.92 -5.84
CA VAL A 82 2.22 15.92 -6.24
C VAL A 82 2.02 15.49 -7.70
N LYS A 83 0.77 15.25 -8.11
CA LYS A 83 0.45 14.91 -9.51
C LYS A 83 0.87 16.03 -10.47
N SER A 84 0.61 17.29 -10.12
CA SER A 84 1.03 18.45 -10.92
C SER A 84 2.55 18.55 -11.04
N ALA A 85 3.30 18.21 -9.99
CA ALA A 85 4.76 18.15 -10.05
C ALA A 85 5.26 17.05 -11.01
N TYR A 86 4.65 15.86 -11.00
CA TYR A 86 4.94 14.80 -11.98
C TYR A 86 4.62 15.25 -13.42
N GLU A 87 3.48 15.90 -13.65
CA GLU A 87 3.09 16.42 -14.96
C GLU A 87 4.05 17.52 -15.45
N SER A 88 4.51 18.39 -14.54
CA SER A 88 5.50 19.43 -14.85
C SER A 88 6.84 18.82 -15.25
N LEU A 89 7.31 17.81 -14.52
CA LEU A 89 8.51 17.04 -14.86
C LEU A 89 8.38 16.29 -16.19
N GLN A 90 7.20 15.73 -16.48
CA GLN A 90 6.93 15.08 -17.77
C GLN A 90 6.96 16.09 -18.92
N SER A 91 6.34 17.27 -18.75
CA SER A 91 6.33 18.33 -19.76
C SER A 91 7.74 18.87 -20.06
N ALA A 92 8.64 18.82 -19.08
CA ALA A 92 10.05 19.16 -19.22
C ALA A 92 10.89 18.03 -19.87
N GLY A 93 10.30 16.88 -20.18
CA GLY A 93 10.99 15.73 -20.78
C GLY A 93 11.90 14.96 -19.82
N ALA A 94 11.78 15.20 -18.51
CA ALA A 94 12.66 14.60 -17.51
C ALA A 94 12.23 13.17 -17.09
N LEU A 95 11.02 12.74 -17.45
CA LEU A 95 10.42 11.45 -17.04
C LEU A 95 9.96 10.62 -18.25
N PRO A 96 10.87 10.05 -19.05
CA PRO A 96 10.49 9.28 -20.24
C PRO A 96 9.79 7.95 -19.91
N LYS A 97 10.04 7.34 -18.74
CA LYS A 97 9.40 6.05 -18.36
C LYS A 97 8.10 6.24 -17.58
N TRP A 98 7.77 7.45 -17.14
CA TRP A 98 6.52 7.69 -16.43
C TRP A 98 5.33 7.57 -17.37
N GLY A 99 4.43 6.64 -17.08
CA GLY A 99 3.26 6.35 -17.92
C GLY A 99 3.56 5.55 -19.20
N SER A 100 4.83 5.26 -19.54
CA SER A 100 5.19 4.48 -20.72
C SER A 100 4.71 3.02 -20.64
N GLY A 101 4.49 2.52 -19.43
CA GLY A 101 3.98 1.19 -19.17
C GLY A 101 2.49 1.04 -19.41
N ALA A 102 1.72 2.13 -19.49
CA ALA A 102 0.27 2.07 -19.71
C ALA A 102 -0.06 1.52 -21.11
N GLU A 103 0.69 1.93 -22.14
CA GLU A 103 0.58 1.38 -23.50
C GLU A 103 1.19 -0.03 -23.62
N ALA A 104 2.17 -0.34 -22.76
CA ALA A 104 2.81 -1.66 -22.72
C ALA A 104 2.03 -2.68 -21.87
N LEU A 105 0.92 -2.28 -21.24
CA LEU A 105 0.10 -3.17 -20.44
C LEU A 105 -0.54 -4.22 -21.36
N PRO A 106 -0.35 -5.52 -21.10
CA PRO A 106 -0.94 -6.55 -21.95
C PRO A 106 -2.47 -6.46 -21.98
N ALA A 107 -3.07 -6.72 -23.13
CA ALA A 107 -4.52 -6.79 -23.25
C ALA A 107 -5.13 -7.80 -22.25
N ARG A 108 -6.29 -7.46 -21.71
CA ARG A 108 -7.02 -8.31 -20.77
C ARG A 108 -7.34 -9.65 -21.42
N ARG A 109 -6.92 -10.74 -20.77
CA ARG A 109 -7.15 -12.11 -21.25
C ARG A 109 -7.36 -13.09 -20.10
N ASN A 110 -7.77 -14.31 -20.44
CA ASN A 110 -7.80 -15.39 -19.45
C ASN A 110 -6.37 -15.84 -19.13
N VAL A 111 -6.01 -15.83 -17.85
CA VAL A 111 -4.68 -16.22 -17.39
C VAL A 111 -4.80 -17.45 -16.49
N PHE A 112 -4.12 -18.52 -16.86
CA PHE A 112 -4.12 -19.76 -16.08
C PHE A 112 -2.97 -19.80 -15.06
N PRO A 113 -3.11 -20.55 -13.95
CA PRO A 113 -2.05 -20.68 -12.95
C PRO A 113 -0.69 -21.14 -13.51
N GLY A 114 -0.70 -21.94 -14.58
CA GLY A 114 0.52 -22.37 -15.27
C GLY A 114 1.31 -21.21 -15.90
N GLU A 115 0.64 -20.17 -16.39
CA GLU A 115 1.30 -18.97 -16.94
C GLU A 115 1.95 -18.14 -15.85
N LEU A 116 1.37 -18.10 -14.65
CA LEU A 116 1.98 -17.46 -13.48
C LEU A 116 3.33 -18.12 -13.13
N ARG A 117 3.39 -19.45 -13.17
CA ARG A 117 4.65 -20.20 -12.97
C ARG A 117 5.69 -19.87 -14.04
N GLN A 118 5.28 -19.72 -15.30
CA GLN A 118 6.17 -19.30 -16.39
C GLN A 118 6.73 -17.87 -16.22
N MET A 119 6.01 -17.01 -15.50
CA MET A 119 6.50 -15.66 -15.15
C MET A 119 7.48 -15.67 -13.96
N GLY A 120 7.74 -16.83 -13.37
CA GLY A 120 8.65 -16.98 -12.24
C GLY A 120 7.95 -17.04 -10.89
N ILE A 121 6.61 -17.03 -10.83
CA ILE A 121 5.89 -17.17 -9.57
C ILE A 121 6.05 -18.61 -9.06
N LYS A 122 6.70 -18.75 -7.91
CA LYS A 122 7.09 -20.07 -7.38
C LYS A 122 5.88 -20.93 -7.03
N ASN A 123 4.91 -20.37 -6.29
CA ASN A 123 3.70 -21.06 -5.86
C ASN A 123 2.45 -20.21 -6.11
N PRO A 124 1.80 -20.31 -7.29
CA PRO A 124 0.59 -19.56 -7.57
C PRO A 124 -0.59 -19.96 -6.68
N ASP A 125 -0.60 -21.20 -6.18
CA ASP A 125 -1.69 -21.73 -5.34
C ASP A 125 -1.68 -21.18 -3.91
N LYS A 126 -0.53 -20.62 -3.48
CA LYS A 126 -0.40 -19.93 -2.18
C LYS A 126 -0.72 -18.43 -2.26
N LEU A 127 -0.91 -17.90 -3.47
CA LEU A 127 -1.41 -16.53 -3.64
C LEU A 127 -2.82 -16.45 -3.05
N ALA A 128 -3.11 -15.39 -2.31
CA ALA A 128 -4.36 -15.21 -1.55
C ALA A 128 -4.60 -16.16 -0.36
N VAL A 129 -3.63 -17.02 0.00
CA VAL A 129 -3.62 -17.72 1.29
C VAL A 129 -2.74 -16.95 2.29
N PRO A 130 -3.28 -16.46 3.42
CA PRO A 130 -2.48 -15.70 4.39
C PRO A 130 -1.36 -16.57 4.95
N SER A 131 -0.14 -16.03 5.00
CA SER A 131 1.00 -16.73 5.61
C SER A 131 0.92 -16.61 7.14
N ILE A 132 1.09 -17.74 7.83
CA ILE A 132 1.15 -17.83 9.30
C ILE A 132 2.58 -17.79 9.84
N ARG A 133 3.57 -17.54 8.96
CA ARG A 133 5.00 -17.63 9.32
C ARG A 133 5.38 -16.64 10.42
N ASN A 134 4.93 -15.39 10.30
CA ASN A 134 5.23 -14.35 11.28
C ASN A 134 4.56 -14.64 12.63
N ASP A 135 3.30 -15.06 12.60
CA ASP A 135 2.54 -15.44 13.80
C ASP A 135 3.22 -16.59 14.54
N ALA A 136 3.64 -17.63 13.80
CA ALA A 136 4.34 -18.78 14.36
C ALA A 136 5.69 -18.39 14.95
N ALA A 137 6.47 -17.55 14.25
CA ALA A 137 7.77 -17.08 14.73
C ALA A 137 7.62 -16.24 16.01
N PHE A 138 6.63 -15.35 16.06
CA PHE A 138 6.32 -14.54 17.24
C PHE A 138 5.90 -15.42 18.42
N LEU A 139 4.92 -16.32 18.23
CA LEU A 139 4.43 -17.19 19.30
C LEU A 139 5.53 -18.12 19.82
N ALA A 140 6.31 -18.75 18.94
CA ALA A 140 7.43 -19.60 19.35
C ALA A 140 8.48 -18.80 20.14
N SER A 141 8.78 -17.57 19.73
CA SER A 141 9.73 -16.69 20.43
C SER A 141 9.19 -16.28 21.80
N CYS A 142 7.92 -15.89 21.90
CA CYS A 142 7.28 -15.57 23.19
C CYS A 142 7.32 -16.77 24.13
N ILE A 143 6.93 -17.95 23.65
CA ILE A 143 6.95 -19.17 24.47
C ILE A 143 8.37 -19.49 24.95
N ALA A 144 9.36 -19.43 24.05
CA ALA A 144 10.75 -19.71 24.40
C ALA A 144 11.29 -18.71 25.44
N VAL A 145 11.09 -17.40 25.22
CA VAL A 145 11.56 -16.35 26.13
C VAL A 145 10.90 -16.46 27.50
N PHE A 146 9.57 -16.60 27.58
CA PHE A 146 8.88 -16.71 28.86
C PHE A 146 9.19 -18.02 29.58
N SER A 147 9.45 -19.11 28.85
CA SER A 147 9.88 -20.39 29.45
C SER A 147 11.28 -20.31 30.04
N VAL A 148 12.24 -19.74 29.32
CA VAL A 148 13.61 -19.52 29.82
C VAL A 148 13.59 -18.58 31.02
N LEU A 149 12.81 -17.50 30.94
CA LEU A 149 12.65 -16.55 32.04
C LEU A 149 12.01 -17.22 33.26
N ALA A 150 11.02 -18.10 33.08
CA ALA A 150 10.41 -18.84 34.18
C ALA A 150 11.44 -19.71 34.90
N VAL A 151 12.25 -20.48 34.16
CA VAL A 151 13.29 -21.33 34.74
C VAL A 151 14.35 -20.51 35.47
N ALA A 152 14.76 -19.38 34.88
CA ALA A 152 15.77 -18.49 35.46
C ALA A 152 15.26 -17.82 36.75
N LEU A 153 14.04 -17.30 36.74
CA LEU A 153 13.42 -16.71 37.92
C LEU A 153 13.22 -17.75 39.01
N GLY A 154 12.90 -18.99 38.66
CA GLY A 154 12.77 -20.11 39.61
C GLY A 154 14.02 -20.42 40.43
N GLN A 155 15.21 -19.93 40.02
CA GLN A 155 16.45 -20.06 40.80
C GLN A 155 16.59 -19.01 41.91
N LEU A 156 15.70 -18.00 41.96
CA LEU A 156 15.76 -16.95 42.98
C LEU A 156 15.33 -17.50 44.36
N PRO A 157 15.99 -17.09 45.44
CA PRO A 157 15.66 -17.53 46.78
C PRO A 157 14.35 -16.94 47.30
N GLY A 158 13.65 -17.73 48.11
CA GLY A 158 12.38 -17.34 48.73
C GLY A 158 11.22 -17.30 47.74
N ASP A 159 10.14 -16.61 48.13
CA ASP A 159 8.90 -16.59 47.36
C ASP A 159 9.04 -15.91 45.98
N TRP A 160 10.10 -15.13 45.77
CA TRP A 160 10.40 -14.48 44.49
C TRP A 160 10.59 -15.46 43.35
N GLY A 161 11.18 -16.64 43.62
CA GLY A 161 11.35 -17.68 42.61
C GLY A 161 10.03 -18.28 42.17
N PHE A 162 9.11 -18.51 43.12
CA PHE A 162 7.74 -18.91 42.85
C PHE A 162 6.99 -17.82 42.06
N PHE A 163 6.85 -16.62 42.61
CA PHE A 163 6.08 -15.55 41.98
C PHE A 163 6.60 -15.16 40.60
N GLY A 164 7.93 -15.06 40.44
CA GLY A 164 8.55 -14.73 39.16
C GLY A 164 8.25 -15.75 38.07
N SER A 165 8.37 -17.04 38.39
CA SER A 165 8.12 -18.13 37.43
C SER A 165 6.66 -18.21 36.99
N TYR A 166 5.71 -18.06 37.92
CA TYR A 166 4.29 -18.07 37.58
C TYR A 166 3.88 -16.81 36.81
N LEU A 167 4.41 -15.64 37.18
CA LEU A 167 4.11 -14.39 36.48
C LEU A 167 4.63 -14.42 35.04
N SER A 168 5.85 -14.93 34.81
CA SER A 168 6.39 -15.06 33.45
C SER A 168 5.59 -16.06 32.61
N GLY A 169 5.20 -17.21 33.17
CA GLY A 169 4.34 -18.17 32.48
C GLY A 169 2.96 -17.60 32.14
N ALA A 170 2.38 -16.79 33.03
CA ALA A 170 1.08 -16.15 32.82
C ALA A 170 1.08 -15.15 31.64
N MET A 171 2.24 -14.63 31.22
CA MET A 171 2.33 -13.73 30.06
C MET A 171 1.88 -14.39 28.75
N ILE A 172 2.03 -15.71 28.61
CA ILE A 172 1.52 -16.45 27.43
C ILE A 172 0.00 -16.37 27.37
N LEU A 173 -0.68 -16.43 28.53
CA LEU A 173 -2.13 -16.27 28.61
C LEU A 173 -2.56 -14.85 28.25
N VAL A 174 -1.75 -13.84 28.59
CA VAL A 174 -2.00 -12.44 28.18
C VAL A 174 -1.91 -12.31 26.66
N VAL A 175 -0.87 -12.85 26.02
CA VAL A 175 -0.74 -12.84 24.56
C VAL A 175 -1.95 -13.52 23.90
N MET A 176 -2.37 -14.68 24.42
CA MET A 176 -3.58 -15.37 23.95
C MET A 176 -4.84 -14.52 24.16
N GLY A 177 -4.97 -13.85 25.30
CA GLY A 177 -6.09 -12.95 25.60
C GLY A 177 -6.17 -11.78 24.63
N ILE A 178 -5.04 -11.15 24.28
CA ILE A 178 -4.98 -10.09 23.27
C ILE A 178 -5.37 -10.64 21.89
N GLY A 179 -4.83 -11.79 21.49
CA GLY A 179 -5.18 -12.43 20.22
C GLY A 179 -6.68 -12.72 20.08
N SER A 180 -7.35 -13.08 21.18
CA SER A 180 -8.79 -13.33 21.19
C SER A 180 -9.65 -12.06 21.22
N THR A 181 -9.21 -10.99 21.88
CA THR A 181 -10.04 -9.79 22.12
C THR A 181 -9.77 -8.66 21.13
N ALA A 182 -8.52 -8.55 20.68
CA ALA A 182 -8.04 -7.49 19.80
C ALA A 182 -7.04 -8.07 18.77
N PRO A 183 -7.49 -8.91 17.82
CA PRO A 183 -6.62 -9.55 16.84
C PRO A 183 -5.80 -8.54 16.01
N GLY A 184 -6.37 -7.37 15.68
CA GLY A 184 -5.64 -6.32 14.96
C GLY A 184 -4.50 -5.69 15.77
N LEU A 185 -4.61 -5.63 17.11
CA LEU A 185 -3.52 -5.17 17.96
C LEU A 185 -2.38 -6.19 17.99
N LEU A 186 -2.73 -7.48 18.08
CA LEU A 186 -1.74 -8.55 18.03
C LEU A 186 -0.99 -8.54 16.69
N GLN A 187 -1.71 -8.35 15.57
CA GLN A 187 -1.09 -8.23 14.25
C GLN A 187 -0.05 -7.11 14.20
N GLY A 188 -0.38 -5.91 14.69
CA GLY A 188 0.56 -4.79 14.73
C GLY A 188 1.80 -5.07 15.59
N ILE A 189 1.66 -5.83 16.68
CA ILE A 189 2.79 -6.28 17.50
C ILE A 189 3.65 -7.30 16.73
N ILE A 190 3.03 -8.24 16.04
CA ILE A 190 3.71 -9.26 15.23
C ILE A 190 4.50 -8.60 14.10
N ASP A 191 3.92 -7.61 13.41
CA ASP A 191 4.59 -6.89 12.32
C ASP A 191 5.80 -6.10 12.87
N GLN A 192 5.63 -5.42 14.01
CA GLN A 192 6.71 -4.72 14.69
C GLN A 192 7.84 -5.66 15.16
N PHE A 193 7.51 -6.86 15.61
CA PHE A 193 8.48 -7.90 15.94
C PHE A 193 9.19 -8.43 14.69
N SER A 194 8.45 -8.63 13.60
CA SER A 194 8.96 -9.16 12.33
C SER A 194 10.01 -8.25 11.71
N GLN A 195 9.90 -6.95 11.89
CA GLN A 195 10.88 -5.92 11.48
C GLN A 195 12.30 -6.14 12.04
N ILE A 196 12.46 -6.89 13.13
CA ILE A 196 13.78 -7.23 13.69
C ILE A 196 14.55 -8.14 12.72
N PHE A 197 13.84 -8.98 11.95
CA PHE A 197 14.45 -9.91 11.02
C PHE A 197 14.85 -9.21 9.70
N PRO A 198 16.12 -9.31 9.27
CA PRO A 198 16.57 -8.69 8.03
C PRO A 198 15.86 -9.28 6.79
N ASP A 199 15.53 -10.58 6.82
CA ASP A 199 14.74 -11.25 5.77
C ASP A 199 13.38 -10.59 5.57
N TYR A 200 12.67 -10.29 6.67
CA TYR A 200 11.37 -9.63 6.62
C TYR A 200 11.50 -8.21 6.04
N ARG A 201 12.47 -7.42 6.50
CA ARG A 201 12.73 -6.06 5.98
C ARG A 201 13.04 -6.05 4.49
N GLN A 202 13.85 -7.00 4.03
CA GLN A 202 14.18 -7.10 2.61
C GLN A 202 12.94 -7.44 1.76
N ARG A 203 12.06 -8.29 2.28
CA ARG A 203 10.81 -8.66 1.62
C ARG A 203 9.83 -7.48 1.53
N VAL A 204 9.62 -6.76 2.62
CA VAL A 204 8.80 -5.53 2.64
C VAL A 204 9.38 -4.50 1.67
N LEU A 205 10.71 -4.29 1.69
CA LEU A 205 11.37 -3.38 0.76
C LEU A 205 11.12 -3.76 -0.71
N GLN A 206 11.28 -5.04 -1.05
CA GLN A 206 11.05 -5.54 -2.41
C GLN A 206 9.58 -5.37 -2.82
N HIS A 207 8.66 -5.67 -1.91
CA HIS A 207 7.22 -5.54 -2.07
C HIS A 207 6.83 -4.08 -2.36
N GLU A 208 7.29 -3.15 -1.54
CA GLU A 208 7.00 -1.72 -1.68
C GLU A 208 7.68 -1.09 -2.92
N ALA A 209 8.89 -1.53 -3.25
CA ALA A 209 9.56 -1.14 -4.49
C ALA A 209 8.77 -1.57 -5.73
N ALA A 210 8.12 -2.74 -5.68
CA ALA A 210 7.32 -3.24 -6.80
C ALA A 210 6.06 -2.40 -7.01
N HIS A 211 5.38 -2.08 -5.90
CA HIS A 211 4.27 -1.14 -5.89
C HIS A 211 4.64 0.19 -6.53
N PHE A 212 5.72 0.82 -6.05
CA PHE A 212 6.20 2.08 -6.60
C PHE A 212 6.50 1.95 -8.10
N LEU A 213 7.35 0.99 -8.51
CA LEU A 213 7.76 0.88 -9.91
C LEU A 213 6.58 0.65 -10.86
N VAL A 214 5.67 -0.27 -10.53
CA VAL A 214 4.49 -0.54 -11.37
C VAL A 214 3.57 0.67 -11.41
N GLY A 215 3.34 1.35 -10.29
CA GLY A 215 2.57 2.60 -10.25
C GLY A 215 3.17 3.68 -11.14
N TYR A 216 4.49 3.87 -11.06
CA TYR A 216 5.25 4.83 -11.84
C TYR A 216 5.15 4.55 -13.35
N LEU A 217 5.38 3.31 -13.77
CA LEU A 217 5.29 2.91 -15.18
C LEU A 217 3.87 3.08 -15.73
N LEU A 218 2.84 2.90 -14.90
CA LEU A 218 1.43 3.07 -15.29
C LEU A 218 0.91 4.51 -15.15
N GLY A 219 1.79 5.47 -14.85
CA GLY A 219 1.42 6.88 -14.76
C GLY A 219 0.49 7.17 -13.57
N VAL A 220 0.49 6.30 -12.57
CA VAL A 220 -0.17 6.52 -11.28
C VAL A 220 0.84 7.28 -10.40
N PRO A 221 0.58 8.54 -10.04
CA PRO A 221 1.50 9.33 -9.23
C PRO A 221 1.69 8.63 -7.88
N VAL A 222 2.90 8.65 -7.36
CA VAL A 222 3.25 8.12 -6.04
C VAL A 222 3.37 9.32 -5.10
N THR A 223 2.50 9.45 -4.10
CA THR A 223 2.50 10.61 -3.19
C THR A 223 3.53 10.54 -2.08
N GLY A 224 4.02 9.35 -1.78
CA GLY A 224 5.05 9.13 -0.79
C GLY A 224 5.27 7.64 -0.57
N TYR A 225 6.35 7.31 0.10
CA TYR A 225 6.61 5.97 0.57
C TYR A 225 7.09 6.06 2.02
N SER A 226 6.77 5.06 2.83
CA SER A 226 7.25 4.95 4.21
C SER A 226 7.84 3.57 4.42
N VAL A 227 9.16 3.45 4.38
CA VAL A 227 9.89 2.22 4.78
C VAL A 227 10.25 2.25 6.27
N ALA A 228 9.96 3.34 6.99
CA ALA A 228 10.35 3.51 8.39
C ALA A 228 9.15 3.53 9.34
N MET A 229 9.05 2.45 10.13
CA MET A 229 8.38 2.29 11.42
C MET A 229 6.92 2.78 11.56
N THR A 230 6.05 1.81 11.82
CA THR A 230 4.69 1.92 12.39
C THR A 230 3.52 2.02 11.40
N ARG A 231 3.75 2.21 10.10
CA ARG A 231 2.74 1.95 9.05
C ARG A 231 3.45 1.53 7.76
N GLU A 232 3.55 0.23 7.54
CA GLU A 232 3.99 -0.33 6.26
C GLU A 232 2.85 -0.19 5.27
N HIS A 233 2.95 0.84 4.44
CA HIS A 233 2.26 0.94 3.15
C HIS A 233 3.02 1.98 2.33
N THR A 234 3.41 1.65 1.10
CA THR A 234 3.56 2.69 0.07
C THR A 234 2.21 3.37 -0.08
N GLU A 235 2.13 4.59 0.46
CA GLU A 235 1.01 5.47 0.16
C GLU A 235 1.18 5.97 -1.29
N PHE A 236 0.74 5.14 -2.24
CA PHE A 236 0.35 5.61 -3.56
C PHE A 236 -0.44 6.90 -3.44
N ALA A 237 -0.41 7.73 -4.50
CA ALA A 237 -1.31 8.86 -4.54
C ALA A 237 -2.74 8.39 -4.38
N GLU A 238 -3.22 8.50 -3.14
CA GLU A 238 -4.61 8.57 -2.82
C GLU A 238 -5.24 9.68 -3.66
N ALA A 239 -4.53 10.66 -4.24
CA ALA A 239 -5.10 11.51 -5.29
C ALA A 239 -5.66 10.73 -6.48
N LYS A 240 -4.86 9.93 -7.20
CA LYS A 240 -5.36 9.29 -8.44
C LYS A 240 -6.11 8.00 -8.11
N LEU A 241 -5.70 7.29 -7.05
CA LEU A 241 -6.46 6.18 -6.49
C LEU A 241 -7.79 6.72 -5.94
N GLN A 242 -7.82 7.54 -4.88
CA GLN A 242 -9.04 8.13 -4.30
C GLN A 242 -9.82 9.03 -5.24
N ALA A 243 -9.26 9.91 -6.08
CA ALA A 243 -10.10 10.72 -6.99
C ALA A 243 -10.84 9.87 -8.04
N ARG A 244 -10.23 8.77 -8.53
CA ARG A 244 -10.91 7.80 -9.40
C ARG A 244 -11.71 6.74 -8.62
N ILE A 245 -11.38 6.51 -7.35
CA ILE A 245 -12.16 5.74 -6.35
C ILE A 245 -13.37 6.59 -5.83
N PHE A 246 -13.34 7.92 -5.90
CA PHE A 246 -14.46 8.78 -5.54
C PHE A 246 -15.41 8.95 -6.73
N GLN A 247 -14.87 8.88 -7.96
CA GLN A 247 -15.68 8.56 -9.14
C GLN A 247 -16.28 7.16 -8.94
N ARG A 248 -17.62 7.07 -8.95
CA ARG A 248 -18.34 5.83 -8.59
C ARG A 248 -18.12 4.70 -9.59
N ASP A 249 -17.69 5.03 -10.81
CA ASP A 249 -17.53 4.09 -11.91
C ASP A 249 -16.14 4.27 -12.54
N LEU A 250 -15.39 3.18 -12.62
CA LEU A 250 -14.08 3.12 -13.27
C LEU A 250 -14.23 2.54 -14.69
N SER A 251 -13.47 3.08 -15.64
CA SER A 251 -13.31 2.46 -16.97
C SER A 251 -12.55 1.13 -16.84
N GLU A 252 -12.64 0.29 -17.87
CA GLU A 252 -11.91 -0.97 -17.89
C GLU A 252 -10.39 -0.78 -17.83
N ASP A 253 -9.84 0.21 -18.56
CA ASP A 253 -8.40 0.49 -18.56
C ASP A 253 -7.90 1.02 -17.21
N ASP A 254 -8.74 1.78 -16.52
CA ASP A 254 -8.45 2.27 -15.18
C ASP A 254 -8.41 1.13 -14.16
N VAL A 255 -9.39 0.23 -14.23
CA VAL A 255 -9.41 -0.98 -13.40
C VAL A 255 -8.20 -1.85 -13.68
N ASN A 256 -7.86 -2.05 -14.95
CA ASN A 256 -6.70 -2.84 -15.37
C ASN A 256 -5.39 -2.30 -14.78
N SER A 257 -5.17 -0.99 -14.90
CA SER A 257 -3.98 -0.33 -14.37
C SER A 257 -3.94 -0.38 -12.85
N LEU A 258 -5.03 -0.01 -12.18
CA LEU A 258 -5.10 0.00 -10.72
C LEU A 258 -5.00 -1.41 -10.12
N ALA A 259 -5.61 -2.40 -10.76
CA ALA A 259 -5.51 -3.80 -10.34
C ALA A 259 -4.07 -4.30 -10.42
N ALA A 260 -3.34 -4.00 -11.50
CA ALA A 260 -1.93 -4.37 -11.64
C ALA A 260 -1.05 -3.69 -10.58
N VAL A 261 -1.31 -2.41 -10.26
CA VAL A 261 -0.63 -1.69 -9.18
C VAL A 261 -0.90 -2.33 -7.83
N SER A 262 -2.16 -2.65 -7.51
CA SER A 262 -2.56 -3.22 -6.22
C SER A 262 -1.97 -4.59 -5.93
N VAL A 263 -1.55 -5.35 -6.94
CA VAL A 263 -0.96 -6.68 -6.76
C VAL A 263 0.53 -6.74 -7.09
N ALA A 264 1.16 -5.59 -7.31
CA ALA A 264 2.57 -5.52 -7.69
C ALA A 264 3.50 -6.06 -6.61
N GLY A 265 3.25 -5.74 -5.33
CA GLY A 265 3.97 -6.30 -4.20
C GLY A 265 3.84 -7.83 -4.12
N ILE A 266 2.61 -8.33 -4.21
CA ILE A 266 2.31 -9.79 -4.28
C ILE A 266 3.08 -10.46 -5.42
N ALA A 267 3.10 -9.86 -6.61
CA ALA A 267 3.80 -10.40 -7.77
C ALA A 267 5.32 -10.49 -7.53
N ALA A 268 5.93 -9.42 -6.99
CA ALA A 268 7.35 -9.39 -6.69
C ALA A 268 7.76 -10.43 -5.63
N GLU A 269 7.00 -10.52 -4.54
CA GLU A 269 7.23 -11.53 -3.52
C GLU A 269 7.00 -12.94 -4.05
N GLY A 270 5.95 -13.16 -4.83
CA GLY A 270 5.66 -14.47 -5.43
C GLY A 270 6.73 -14.95 -6.42
N MET A 271 7.44 -14.02 -7.06
CA MET A 271 8.58 -14.33 -7.93
C MET A 271 9.85 -14.68 -7.13
N ALA A 272 10.07 -14.06 -5.97
CA ALA A 272 11.27 -14.25 -5.16
C ALA A 272 11.12 -15.36 -4.10
N HIS A 273 9.93 -15.58 -3.56
CA HIS A 273 9.65 -16.44 -2.42
C HIS A 273 8.51 -17.42 -2.69
N GLU A 274 8.49 -18.51 -1.94
CA GLU A 274 7.47 -19.56 -2.06
C GLU A 274 6.13 -19.19 -1.41
N GLU A 275 6.14 -18.22 -0.50
CA GLU A 275 4.96 -17.71 0.17
C GLU A 275 5.03 -16.19 0.15
N VAL A 276 3.90 -15.52 -0.04
CA VAL A 276 3.78 -14.06 0.03
C VAL A 276 3.36 -13.68 1.46
N MET A 277 4.06 -12.71 2.06
CA MET A 277 3.67 -12.14 3.35
C MET A 277 2.86 -10.86 3.10
N GLY A 278 1.94 -10.51 4.00
CA GLY A 278 1.30 -9.18 3.96
C GLY A 278 0.27 -8.89 2.85
N GLN A 279 -0.11 -9.86 2.02
CA GLN A 279 -1.01 -9.64 0.85
C GLN A 279 -2.47 -9.22 1.16
N THR A 280 -2.90 -9.17 2.42
CA THR A 280 -4.32 -8.97 2.77
C THR A 280 -4.82 -7.58 2.37
N ALA A 281 -4.03 -6.53 2.62
CA ALA A 281 -4.40 -5.16 2.29
C ALA A 281 -4.53 -4.98 0.77
N ASP A 282 -3.52 -5.44 0.03
CA ASP A 282 -3.46 -5.45 -1.43
C ASP A 282 -4.68 -6.10 -2.09
N LEU A 283 -5.08 -7.27 -1.59
CA LEU A 283 -6.23 -8.01 -2.11
C LEU A 283 -7.55 -7.32 -1.77
N MET A 284 -7.65 -6.66 -0.62
CA MET A 284 -8.83 -5.85 -0.25
C MET A 284 -8.95 -4.62 -1.15
N ASP A 285 -7.82 -3.98 -1.47
CA ASP A 285 -7.78 -2.85 -2.40
C ASP A 285 -8.13 -3.27 -3.82
N LEU A 286 -7.57 -4.38 -4.29
CA LEU A 286 -7.95 -5.01 -5.56
C LEU A 286 -9.45 -5.27 -5.59
N GLN A 287 -10.02 -5.91 -4.56
CA GLN A 287 -11.45 -6.20 -4.50
C GLN A 287 -12.28 -4.91 -4.57
N ARG A 288 -11.86 -3.85 -3.86
CA ARG A 288 -12.53 -2.54 -3.88
C ARG A 288 -12.52 -1.92 -5.28
N ILE A 289 -11.42 -2.06 -6.03
CA ILE A 289 -11.29 -1.61 -7.41
C ILE A 289 -12.22 -2.41 -8.34
N LEU A 290 -12.19 -3.74 -8.26
CA LEU A 290 -12.98 -4.63 -9.12
C LEU A 290 -14.50 -4.42 -8.95
N LEU A 291 -14.96 -4.13 -7.74
CA LEU A 291 -16.37 -3.88 -7.44
C LEU A 291 -16.92 -2.59 -8.07
N ARG A 292 -16.05 -1.73 -8.60
CA ARG A 292 -16.41 -0.42 -9.17
C ARG A 292 -16.30 -0.37 -10.68
N GLN A 293 -15.88 -1.47 -11.30
CA GLN A 293 -15.88 -1.59 -12.74
C GLN A 293 -17.31 -1.52 -13.29
N ARG A 294 -17.49 -0.75 -14.37
CA ARG A 294 -18.71 -0.80 -15.18
C ARG A 294 -18.40 -1.30 -16.59
N PRO A 295 -19.14 -2.30 -17.11
CA PRO A 295 -20.19 -3.10 -16.44
C PRO A 295 -19.65 -3.98 -15.29
N PRO A 296 -20.52 -4.40 -14.34
CA PRO A 296 -20.09 -5.21 -13.21
C PRO A 296 -19.57 -6.57 -13.67
N LEU A 297 -18.52 -7.03 -13.00
CA LEU A 297 -17.85 -8.30 -13.28
C LEU A 297 -18.54 -9.47 -12.57
N SER A 298 -18.71 -10.58 -13.28
CA SER A 298 -19.05 -11.87 -12.65
C SER A 298 -17.91 -12.38 -11.76
N ASN A 299 -18.21 -13.29 -10.83
CA ASN A 299 -17.20 -13.88 -9.94
C ASN A 299 -16.04 -14.55 -10.71
N ALA A 300 -16.34 -15.23 -11.82
CA ALA A 300 -15.32 -15.86 -12.66
C ALA A 300 -14.41 -14.81 -13.33
N GLN A 301 -14.98 -13.69 -13.78
CA GLN A 301 -14.22 -12.59 -14.37
C GLN A 301 -13.36 -11.88 -13.32
N GLN A 302 -13.85 -11.71 -12.08
CA GLN A 302 -13.06 -11.14 -10.99
C GLN A 302 -11.83 -12.01 -10.68
N GLN A 303 -12.02 -13.32 -10.51
CA GLN A 303 -10.91 -14.26 -10.29
C GLN A 303 -9.91 -14.27 -11.45
N ASN A 304 -10.41 -14.13 -12.68
CA ASN A 304 -9.53 -14.05 -13.84
C ASN A 304 -8.75 -12.73 -13.88
N ILE A 305 -9.38 -11.59 -13.57
CA ILE A 305 -8.67 -10.31 -13.50
C ILE A 305 -7.62 -10.33 -12.41
N SER A 306 -7.88 -10.90 -11.24
CA SER A 306 -6.88 -11.01 -10.19
C SER A 306 -5.63 -11.76 -10.68
N ARG A 307 -5.81 -12.87 -11.40
CA ARG A 307 -4.70 -13.63 -12.01
C ARG A 307 -4.00 -12.83 -13.10
N TRP A 308 -4.76 -12.20 -13.99
CA TRP A 308 -4.21 -11.37 -15.05
C TRP A 308 -3.43 -10.17 -14.50
N ALA A 309 -3.90 -9.52 -13.45
CA ALA A 309 -3.25 -8.38 -12.82
C ALA A 309 -1.89 -8.79 -12.22
N VAL A 310 -1.83 -9.94 -11.54
CA VAL A 310 -0.57 -10.50 -11.03
C VAL A 310 0.38 -10.82 -12.17
N TRP A 311 -0.11 -11.42 -13.25
CA TRP A 311 0.68 -11.72 -14.44
C TRP A 311 1.21 -10.46 -15.15
N ALA A 312 0.37 -9.43 -15.26
CA ALA A 312 0.73 -8.15 -15.86
C ALA A 312 1.80 -7.42 -15.02
N ALA A 313 1.61 -7.36 -13.70
CA ALA A 313 2.60 -6.79 -12.78
C ALA A 313 3.92 -7.56 -12.84
N ALA A 314 3.89 -8.91 -12.80
CA ALA A 314 5.08 -9.73 -12.95
C ALA A 314 5.79 -9.50 -14.30
N THR A 315 5.04 -9.26 -15.37
CA THR A 315 5.58 -8.93 -16.70
C THR A 315 6.34 -7.61 -16.68
N LEU A 316 5.76 -6.57 -16.09
CA LEU A 316 6.39 -5.27 -15.93
C LEU A 316 7.66 -5.36 -15.07
N LEU A 317 7.58 -6.02 -13.92
CA LEU A 317 8.72 -6.21 -13.02
C LEU A 317 9.86 -6.99 -13.68
N ARG A 318 9.54 -8.04 -14.46
CA ARG A 318 10.55 -8.80 -15.19
C ARG A 318 11.22 -7.99 -16.29
N ARG A 319 10.45 -7.14 -16.99
CA ARG A 319 10.98 -6.27 -18.05
C ARG A 319 11.86 -5.15 -17.50
N HIS A 320 11.51 -4.63 -16.32
CA HIS A 320 12.17 -3.51 -15.65
C HIS A 320 12.92 -3.97 -14.38
N LYS A 321 13.62 -5.11 -14.48
CA LYS A 321 14.30 -5.71 -13.33
C LYS A 321 15.42 -4.81 -12.79
N ALA A 322 16.19 -4.18 -13.68
CA ALA A 322 17.28 -3.28 -13.28
C ALA A 322 16.74 -2.05 -12.54
N GLU A 323 15.63 -1.47 -13.02
CA GLU A 323 14.94 -0.37 -12.36
C GLU A 323 14.38 -0.79 -11.00
N HIS A 324 13.84 -2.00 -10.87
CA HIS A 324 13.33 -2.52 -9.61
C HIS A 324 14.44 -2.68 -8.57
N GLU A 325 15.59 -3.22 -8.96
CA GLU A 325 16.75 -3.38 -8.08
C GLU A 325 17.36 -2.02 -7.67
N ALA A 326 17.47 -1.07 -8.60
CA ALA A 326 17.94 0.28 -8.31
C ALA A 326 17.00 1.01 -7.35
N LEU A 327 15.69 0.85 -7.53
CA LEU A 327 14.68 1.41 -6.65
C LEU A 327 14.73 0.79 -5.25
N GLN A 328 14.89 -0.53 -5.14
CA GLN A 328 15.11 -1.19 -3.85
C GLN A 328 16.33 -0.61 -3.12
N ALA A 329 17.44 -0.40 -3.81
CA ALA A 329 18.63 0.20 -3.21
C ALA A 329 18.39 1.64 -2.73
N ALA A 330 17.69 2.46 -3.52
CA ALA A 330 17.34 3.82 -3.15
C ALA A 330 16.40 3.86 -1.92
N LEU A 331 15.38 2.99 -1.90
CA LEU A 331 14.43 2.87 -0.80
C LEU A 331 15.12 2.35 0.48
N ALA A 332 16.06 1.40 0.37
CA ALA A 332 16.84 0.91 1.50
C ALA A 332 17.70 2.00 2.14
N GLY A 333 18.22 2.92 1.32
CA GLY A 333 18.97 4.09 1.76
C GLY A 333 18.11 5.22 2.34
N GLY A 334 16.79 5.11 2.29
CA GLY A 334 15.87 6.17 2.75
C GLY A 334 15.89 7.41 1.85
N ALA A 335 16.15 7.25 0.55
CA ALA A 335 16.25 8.33 -0.43
C ALA A 335 14.94 9.14 -0.55
N SER A 336 15.01 10.39 -0.96
CA SER A 336 13.83 11.21 -1.26
C SER A 336 13.00 10.64 -2.43
N LEU A 337 11.75 11.11 -2.61
CA LEU A 337 10.90 10.64 -3.70
C LEU A 337 11.53 10.95 -5.07
N ALA A 338 12.11 12.14 -5.22
CA ALA A 338 12.80 12.54 -6.42
C ALA A 338 14.03 11.68 -6.71
N GLU A 339 14.80 11.29 -5.69
CA GLU A 339 15.94 10.40 -5.85
C GLU A 339 15.52 8.99 -6.28
N CYS A 340 14.43 8.46 -5.73
CA CYS A 340 13.84 7.20 -6.19
C CYS A 340 13.42 7.28 -7.67
N VAL A 341 12.77 8.37 -8.07
CA VAL A 341 12.37 8.58 -9.47
C VAL A 341 13.60 8.67 -10.38
N ARG A 342 14.64 9.42 -9.99
CA ARG A 342 15.91 9.48 -10.73
C ARG A 342 16.59 8.12 -10.85
N ALA A 343 16.52 7.29 -9.80
CA ALA A 343 17.08 5.94 -9.83
C ALA A 343 16.36 5.04 -10.85
N ILE A 344 15.03 5.13 -10.96
CA ILE A 344 14.24 4.40 -11.96
C ILE A 344 14.63 4.82 -13.38
N GLU A 345 14.74 6.13 -13.62
CA GLU A 345 15.08 6.66 -14.94
C GLU A 345 16.51 6.26 -15.35
N GLY A 346 17.49 6.43 -14.45
CA GLY A 346 18.90 6.14 -14.75
C GLY A 346 19.28 4.66 -14.88
N ALA A 347 18.54 3.73 -14.25
CA ALA A 347 18.92 2.32 -14.21
C ALA A 347 18.77 1.59 -15.57
N GLY A 348 17.79 1.97 -16.38
CA GLY A 348 17.56 1.37 -17.70
C GLY A 348 18.64 1.75 -18.72
N ASP A 349 19.17 2.97 -18.64
CA ASP A 349 20.23 3.45 -19.53
C ASP A 349 21.58 2.81 -19.15
N ALA A 350 21.84 2.64 -17.86
CA ALA A 350 23.04 1.94 -17.38
C ALA A 350 23.03 0.45 -17.74
N ALA A 351 21.89 -0.23 -17.64
CA ALA A 351 21.75 -1.63 -18.04
C ALA A 351 21.82 -1.82 -19.57
N ALA A 352 21.32 -0.87 -20.35
CA ALA A 352 21.44 -0.86 -21.81
C ALA A 352 22.89 -0.60 -22.27
N ALA A 353 23.61 0.30 -21.58
CA ALA A 353 25.03 0.61 -21.85
C ALA A 353 26.00 -0.51 -21.41
N ALA A 354 25.62 -1.32 -20.41
CA ALA A 354 26.44 -2.43 -19.91
C ALA A 354 26.30 -3.73 -20.72
N LYS A 355 25.36 -3.80 -21.68
CA LYS A 355 25.20 -4.97 -22.55
C LYS A 355 26.28 -4.90 -23.64
N PRO A 356 27.27 -5.81 -23.68
CA PRO A 356 28.28 -5.77 -24.73
C PRO A 356 27.57 -5.93 -26.08
N ALA A 357 27.90 -5.05 -27.04
CA ALA A 357 27.47 -5.18 -28.42
C ALA A 357 27.89 -6.58 -28.89
N ALA A 358 26.91 -7.46 -29.06
CA ALA A 358 27.13 -8.79 -29.59
C ALA A 358 27.65 -8.61 -31.02
N ALA A 359 28.93 -8.93 -31.21
CA ALA A 359 29.60 -9.04 -32.50
C ALA A 359 29.32 -10.40 -33.14
#